data_AF-A0A1G3QVX6-F1
#
_entry.id   AF-A0A1G3QVX6-F1
#
_cell.length_a   1.000
_cell.length_b   1.000
_cell.length_c   1.000
_cell.angle_alpha   90.00
_cell.angle_beta   90.00
_cell.angle_gamma   90.00
#
_symmetry.space_group_name_H-M   'P 1'
#
loop_
_entity.id
_entity.type
_entity.pdbx_description
1 polymer ?
#
loop_
_entity_poly.entity_id
_entity_poly.type
_entity_poly.pdbx_seq_one_letter_code
_entity_poly.pdbx_strand_id
1 'polypeptide(L)'
;MPTSAEELHWGGLATAPRAGPDQRLYIDLDICASGRCERCELECSYFYHPGNVGIVSVAELATYALVCRRCEEPHCVASCPAKALEQLEDKERLLVRHALRCVGCGSCSHACPYGTIYPENVPFLVHLCDYCLGRRERAGEPRCIASCPHGALALRPADGELGERTYLVGDNLVVHSTRWLREKA
;
A
#
# COMPACT_ATOMS: atom_id res chain seq x y z
N MET A 1 23.25 -6.30 -12.61
CA MET A 1 22.28 -5.22 -12.90
C MET A 1 21.81 -4.67 -11.56
N PRO A 2 21.71 -3.36 -11.39
CA PRO A 2 21.20 -2.78 -10.14
C PRO A 2 19.77 -3.25 -9.89
N THR A 3 19.40 -3.36 -8.62
CA THR A 3 18.04 -3.69 -8.19
C THR A 3 17.15 -2.45 -8.31
N SER A 4 15.84 -2.64 -8.41
CA SER A 4 14.89 -1.51 -8.42
C SER A 4 15.01 -0.62 -7.18
N ALA A 5 15.45 -1.17 -6.04
CA ALA A 5 15.75 -0.40 -4.84
C ALA A 5 16.97 0.52 -5.01
N GLU A 6 18.05 0.00 -5.60
CA GLU A 6 19.27 0.75 -5.89
C GLU A 6 19.00 1.84 -6.93
N GLU A 7 18.22 1.51 -7.97
CA GLU A 7 17.82 2.47 -9.00
C GLU A 7 16.91 3.58 -8.43
N LEU A 8 15.99 3.27 -7.51
CA LEU A 8 15.20 4.28 -6.81
C LEU A 8 16.08 5.20 -5.95
N HIS A 9 17.04 4.62 -5.22
CA HIS A 9 17.94 5.39 -4.37
C HIS A 9 18.85 6.33 -5.17
N TRP A 10 19.33 5.90 -6.34
CA TRP A 10 20.18 6.69 -7.22
C TRP A 10 19.42 7.56 -8.21
N GLY A 11 18.08 7.62 -8.12
CA GLY A 11 17.24 8.38 -9.05
C GLY A 11 17.25 7.86 -10.49
N GLY A 12 17.72 6.63 -10.71
CA GLY A 12 17.76 5.95 -12.01
C GLY A 12 16.43 5.31 -12.41
N LEU A 13 15.50 5.10 -11.46
CA LEU A 13 14.18 4.56 -11.74
C LEU A 13 13.12 5.67 -11.77
N ALA A 14 12.42 5.81 -12.90
CA ALA A 14 11.25 6.65 -12.98
C ALA A 14 10.12 6.03 -12.12
N THR A 15 9.66 6.78 -11.11
CA THR A 15 8.58 6.32 -10.21
C THR A 15 7.20 6.59 -10.75
N ALA A 16 7.02 7.55 -11.66
CA ALA A 16 5.73 7.81 -12.28
C ALA A 16 5.55 6.88 -13.49
N PRO A 17 4.39 6.22 -13.67
CA PRO A 17 4.11 5.48 -14.87
C PRO A 17 4.04 6.44 -16.06
N ARG A 18 4.68 6.07 -17.16
CA ARG A 18 4.59 6.73 -18.45
C ARG A 18 3.23 6.42 -19.08
N ALA A 19 2.76 7.27 -20.00
CA ALA A 19 1.57 6.95 -20.79
C ALA A 19 1.86 5.75 -21.72
N GLY A 20 0.91 4.82 -21.89
CA GLY A 20 1.01 3.67 -22.79
C GLY A 20 1.16 2.32 -22.06
N PRO A 21 2.14 1.45 -22.43
CA PRO A 21 2.23 0.05 -21.94
C PRO A 21 2.55 -0.08 -20.45
N ASP A 22 2.77 1.03 -19.75
CA ASP A 22 3.02 1.03 -18.31
C ASP A 22 1.77 0.59 -17.56
N GLN A 23 2.02 -0.18 -16.50
CA GLN A 23 0.98 -0.78 -15.71
C GLN A 23 0.97 -0.16 -14.31
N ARG A 24 -0.17 -0.22 -13.64
CA ARG A 24 -0.32 0.04 -12.21
C ARG A 24 -0.60 -1.27 -11.49
N LEU A 25 -0.12 -1.36 -10.26
CA LEU A 25 -0.52 -2.44 -9.37
C LEU A 25 -1.98 -2.21 -9.00
N TYR A 26 -2.80 -3.24 -9.16
CA TYR A 26 -4.19 -3.25 -8.73
C TYR A 26 -4.33 -4.14 -7.49
N ILE A 27 -5.07 -3.67 -6.50
CA ILE A 27 -5.45 -4.43 -5.30
C ILE A 27 -6.95 -4.34 -5.06
N ASP A 28 -7.58 -5.48 -4.80
CA ASP A 28 -8.99 -5.58 -4.38
C ASP A 28 -9.07 -5.79 -2.86
N LEU A 29 -9.44 -4.73 -2.14
CA LEU A 29 -9.57 -4.77 -0.69
C LEU A 29 -10.73 -5.63 -0.21
N ASP A 30 -11.77 -5.84 -1.03
CA ASP A 30 -12.90 -6.66 -0.63
C ASP A 30 -12.51 -8.14 -0.60
N ILE A 31 -11.66 -8.56 -1.55
CA ILE A 31 -11.05 -9.89 -1.53
C ILE A 31 -10.15 -10.04 -0.31
N CYS A 32 -9.25 -9.07 -0.06
CA CYS A 32 -8.35 -9.12 1.10
C CYS A 32 -9.12 -9.14 2.43
N ALA A 33 -10.24 -8.42 2.54
CA ALA A 33 -11.07 -8.32 3.74
C ALA A 33 -12.22 -9.36 3.79
N SER A 34 -12.23 -10.35 2.89
CA SER A 34 -13.28 -11.38 2.83
C SER A 34 -13.18 -12.45 3.91
N GLY A 35 -12.06 -12.51 4.65
CA GLY A 35 -11.82 -13.55 5.66
C GLY A 35 -11.51 -14.93 5.07
N ARG A 36 -11.26 -15.02 3.75
CA ARG A 36 -10.91 -16.28 3.08
C ARG A 36 -9.50 -16.79 3.38
N CYS A 37 -8.60 -15.89 3.78
CA CYS A 37 -7.28 -16.22 4.29
C CYS A 37 -7.28 -16.17 5.82
N GLU A 38 -6.77 -17.19 6.50
CA GLU A 38 -6.48 -17.11 7.94
C GLU A 38 -5.35 -16.12 8.25
N ARG A 39 -4.36 -16.06 7.34
CA ARG A 39 -3.27 -15.08 7.33
C ARG A 39 -2.90 -14.73 5.90
N CYS A 40 -2.33 -13.55 5.68
CA CYS A 40 -1.83 -13.19 4.36
C CYS A 40 -0.68 -14.12 3.94
N GLU A 41 -0.81 -14.80 2.80
CA GLU A 41 0.19 -15.72 2.24
C GLU A 41 1.01 -15.09 1.10
N LEU A 42 0.86 -13.77 0.91
CA LEU A 42 1.50 -13.07 -0.19
C LEU A 42 3.01 -12.98 0.02
N GLU A 43 3.74 -13.26 -1.06
CA GLU A 43 5.19 -13.24 -1.07
C GLU A 43 5.72 -12.03 -1.83
N CYS A 44 6.86 -11.50 -1.38
CA CYS A 44 7.59 -10.45 -2.06
C CYS A 44 9.01 -10.94 -2.39
N SER A 45 9.46 -10.69 -3.61
CA SER A 45 10.81 -11.01 -4.10
C SER A 45 11.87 -9.96 -3.75
N TYR A 46 11.53 -8.96 -2.94
CA TYR A 46 12.41 -7.84 -2.65
C TYR A 46 13.58 -8.27 -1.75
N PHE A 47 14.78 -8.08 -2.30
CA PHE A 47 16.01 -8.73 -1.86
C PHE A 47 16.49 -8.36 -0.46
N TYR A 48 16.33 -7.09 -0.03
CA TYR A 48 16.96 -6.59 1.21
C TYR A 48 16.23 -7.02 2.51
N HIS A 49 15.18 -7.84 2.44
CA HIS A 49 14.46 -8.29 3.63
C HIS A 49 14.04 -9.78 3.49
N PRO A 50 14.66 -10.73 4.21
CA PRO A 50 14.14 -12.08 4.30
C PRO A 50 12.82 -12.09 5.08
N GLY A 51 11.74 -12.64 4.50
CA GLY A 51 10.38 -12.63 5.07
C GLY A 51 9.48 -11.47 4.63
N ASN A 52 9.89 -10.72 3.61
CA ASN A 52 9.26 -9.48 3.18
C ASN A 52 7.78 -9.62 2.78
N VAL A 53 6.93 -8.83 3.45
CA VAL A 53 5.52 -8.62 3.11
C VAL A 53 5.30 -7.20 2.58
N GLY A 54 6.01 -6.79 1.54
CA GLY A 54 5.92 -5.44 0.95
C GLY A 54 4.50 -5.06 0.52
N ILE A 55 3.61 -6.04 0.37
CA ILE A 55 2.18 -5.79 0.20
C ILE A 55 1.53 -5.07 1.40
N VAL A 56 2.05 -5.24 2.62
CA VAL A 56 1.54 -4.55 3.80
C VAL A 56 1.60 -3.04 3.62
N SER A 57 2.67 -2.48 3.05
CA SER A 57 2.72 -1.04 2.77
C SER A 57 1.69 -0.61 1.73
N VAL A 58 1.37 -1.50 0.77
CA VAL A 58 0.33 -1.25 -0.25
C VAL A 58 -1.06 -1.28 0.40
N ALA A 59 -1.35 -2.28 1.23
CA ALA A 59 -2.60 -2.41 1.95
C ALA A 59 -2.80 -1.25 2.95
N GLU A 60 -1.74 -0.83 3.65
CA GLU A 60 -1.76 0.35 4.52
C GLU A 60 -2.11 1.61 3.73
N LEU A 61 -1.40 1.88 2.62
CA LEU A 61 -1.65 3.05 1.79
C LEU A 61 -3.08 3.05 1.22
N ALA A 62 -3.55 1.90 0.73
CA ALA A 62 -4.91 1.73 0.24
C ALA A 62 -5.95 2.00 1.34
N THR A 63 -5.70 1.50 2.56
CA THR A 63 -6.57 1.73 3.72
C THR A 63 -6.56 3.20 4.16
N TYR A 64 -5.40 3.85 4.16
CA TYR A 64 -5.31 5.27 4.49
C TYR A 64 -5.99 6.17 3.46
N ALA A 65 -5.90 5.80 2.18
CA ALA A 65 -6.55 6.54 1.10
C ALA A 65 -8.07 6.36 1.09
N LEU A 66 -8.55 5.15 1.33
CA LEU A 66 -9.95 4.76 1.11
C LEU A 66 -10.72 4.30 2.34
N VAL A 67 -10.17 4.28 3.55
CA VAL A 67 -10.93 3.79 4.72
C VAL A 67 -10.77 4.74 5.90
N CYS A 68 -9.59 5.34 6.05
CA CYS A 68 -9.35 6.38 7.03
C CYS A 68 -10.39 7.50 6.94
N ARG A 69 -10.89 7.93 8.10
CA ARG A 69 -11.91 8.99 8.23
C ARG A 69 -11.35 10.41 8.19
N ARG A 70 -10.03 10.57 8.00
CA ARG A 70 -9.35 11.87 7.85
C ARG A 70 -9.74 12.87 8.95
N CYS A 71 -9.71 12.39 10.20
CA CYS A 71 -10.13 13.14 11.38
C CYS A 71 -9.45 14.51 11.42
N GLU A 72 -10.18 15.53 11.85
CA GLU A 72 -9.62 16.87 12.13
C GLU A 72 -8.62 16.82 13.29
N GLU A 73 -8.92 16.03 14.32
CA GLU A 73 -8.00 15.72 15.41
C GLU A 73 -7.50 14.26 15.28
N PRO A 74 -6.33 14.03 14.67
CA PRO A 74 -5.84 12.67 14.43
C PRO A 74 -5.22 12.06 15.71
N HIS A 75 -6.05 11.40 16.53
CA HIS A 75 -5.57 10.67 17.71
C HIS A 75 -4.48 9.64 17.39
N CYS A 76 -4.54 9.02 16.21
CA CYS A 76 -3.51 8.09 15.73
C CYS A 76 -2.13 8.77 15.59
N VAL A 77 -2.08 10.01 15.10
CA VAL A 77 -0.84 10.81 15.00
C VAL A 77 -0.36 11.21 16.39
N ALA A 78 -1.25 11.75 17.23
CA ALA A 78 -0.93 12.19 18.59
C ALA A 78 -0.41 11.06 19.48
N SER A 79 -0.92 9.84 19.29
CA SER A 79 -0.52 8.66 20.06
C SER A 79 0.85 8.09 19.69
N CYS A 80 1.47 8.51 18.58
CA CYS A 80 2.68 7.88 18.09
C CYS A 80 3.92 8.34 18.88
N PRO A 81 4.54 7.49 19.72
CA PRO A 81 5.68 7.89 20.55
C PRO A 81 6.92 8.24 19.72
N ALA A 82 7.05 7.62 18.54
CA ALA A 82 8.18 7.83 17.63
C ALA A 82 7.96 8.94 16.60
N LYS A 83 6.81 9.65 16.65
CA LYS A 83 6.44 10.68 15.65
C LYS A 83 6.58 10.18 14.21
N ALA A 84 6.14 8.93 14.00
CA ALA A 84 6.24 8.22 12.73
C ALA A 84 4.99 8.35 11.86
N LEU A 85 3.88 8.87 12.39
CA LEU A 85 2.68 9.16 11.60
C LEU A 85 2.55 10.66 11.38
N GLU A 86 2.09 11.01 10.19
CA GLU A 86 1.82 12.38 9.76
C GLU A 86 0.52 12.41 8.97
N GLN A 87 -0.27 13.46 9.18
CA GLN A 87 -1.42 13.77 8.36
C GLN A 87 -1.02 14.90 7.40
N LEU A 88 -1.11 14.62 6.09
CA LEU A 88 -0.70 15.54 5.04
C LEU A 88 -1.84 16.50 4.71
N GLU A 89 -1.76 17.74 5.19
CA GLU A 89 -2.78 18.77 4.96
C GLU A 89 -2.94 19.10 3.46
N ASP A 90 -1.86 19.05 2.69
CA ASP A 90 -1.83 19.32 1.24
C ASP A 90 -2.41 18.18 0.39
N LYS A 91 -2.64 17.00 0.98
CA LYS A 91 -3.15 15.81 0.28
C LYS A 91 -4.45 15.32 0.90
N GLU A 92 -5.40 16.23 1.08
CA GLU A 92 -6.72 15.95 1.65
C GLU A 92 -6.66 15.22 3.00
N ARG A 93 -5.70 15.60 3.87
CA ARG A 93 -5.49 14.98 5.19
C ARG A 93 -5.19 13.48 5.10
N LEU A 94 -4.50 13.04 4.05
CA LEU A 94 -4.02 11.68 3.90
C LEU A 94 -3.04 11.35 5.03
N LEU A 95 -3.23 10.19 5.66
CA LEU A 95 -2.30 9.68 6.67
C LEU A 95 -1.10 9.02 5.98
N VAL A 96 0.10 9.28 6.47
CA VAL A 96 1.35 8.66 5.99
C VAL A 96 2.19 8.18 7.18
N ARG A 97 2.82 7.01 7.01
CA ARG A 97 3.78 6.47 7.97
C ARG A 97 5.21 6.62 7.46
N HIS A 98 6.03 7.32 8.23
CA HIS A 98 7.47 7.41 8.07
C HIS A 98 8.11 6.12 8.56
N ALA A 99 8.31 5.18 7.64
CA ALA A 99 8.70 3.82 7.97
C ALA A 99 10.00 3.75 8.78
N LEU A 100 11.01 4.56 8.45
CA LEU A 100 12.30 4.61 9.18
C LEU A 100 12.19 5.14 10.63
N ARG A 101 11.07 5.77 11.00
CA ARG A 101 10.80 6.20 12.38
C ARG A 101 9.90 5.20 13.12
N CYS A 102 9.13 4.39 12.40
CA CYS A 102 8.16 3.49 13.01
C CYS A 102 8.85 2.30 13.67
N VAL A 103 8.47 2.03 14.92
CA VAL A 103 8.99 0.90 15.72
C VAL A 103 7.98 -0.25 15.85
N GLY A 104 6.88 -0.22 15.09
CA GLY A 104 5.87 -1.29 15.10
C GLY A 104 5.07 -1.43 16.40
N CYS A 105 5.04 -0.41 17.27
CA CYS A 105 4.44 -0.53 18.61
C CYS A 105 2.89 -0.62 18.66
N GLY A 106 2.18 -0.46 17.53
CA GLY A 106 0.72 -0.57 17.49
C GLY A 106 -0.10 0.56 18.15
N SER A 107 0.53 1.53 18.82
CA SER A 107 -0.18 2.62 19.54
C SER A 107 -1.22 3.35 18.67
N CYS A 108 -0.87 3.61 17.42
CA CYS A 108 -1.76 4.25 16.45
C CYS A 108 -3.00 3.43 16.10
N SER A 109 -2.88 2.09 16.10
CA SER A 109 -4.01 1.20 15.84
C SER A 109 -5.01 1.28 16.97
N HIS A 110 -4.53 1.18 18.21
CA HIS A 110 -5.38 1.30 19.41
C HIS A 110 -5.99 2.70 19.58
N ALA A 111 -5.29 3.75 19.15
CA ALA A 111 -5.79 5.12 19.23
C ALA A 111 -6.82 5.47 18.16
N CYS A 112 -6.99 4.65 17.11
CA CYS A 112 -7.97 4.92 16.07
C CYS A 112 -9.39 4.60 16.56
N PRO A 113 -10.28 5.59 16.76
CA PRO A 113 -11.62 5.33 17.29
C PRO A 113 -12.52 4.55 16.31
N TYR A 114 -12.13 4.50 15.03
CA TYR A 114 -12.85 3.83 13.97
C TYR A 114 -12.24 2.47 13.60
N GLY A 115 -11.12 2.08 14.21
CA GLY A 115 -10.45 0.82 13.91
C GLY A 115 -9.93 0.70 12.46
N THR A 116 -9.71 1.82 11.77
CA THR A 116 -9.27 1.83 10.36
C THR A 116 -7.77 1.68 10.17
N ILE A 117 -7.02 1.54 11.27
CA ILE A 117 -5.59 1.22 11.25
C ILE A 117 -5.46 -0.23 11.73
N TYR A 118 -5.43 -1.17 10.79
CA TYR A 118 -5.37 -2.59 11.07
C TYR A 118 -4.03 -2.98 11.71
N PRO A 119 -4.02 -3.68 12.87
CA PRO A 119 -2.78 -4.11 13.53
C PRO A 119 -1.86 -4.92 12.62
N GLU A 120 -2.43 -5.74 11.75
CA GLU A 120 -1.71 -6.60 10.80
C GLU A 120 -0.95 -5.77 9.76
N ASN A 121 -1.36 -4.52 9.55
CA ASN A 121 -0.71 -3.55 8.66
C ASN A 121 0.28 -2.64 9.40
N VAL A 122 0.57 -2.89 10.67
CA VAL A 122 1.59 -2.14 11.45
C VAL A 122 2.83 -3.03 11.62
N PRO A 123 3.75 -3.05 10.64
CA PRO A 123 4.85 -3.98 10.68
C PRO A 123 5.93 -3.53 11.66
N PHE A 124 6.64 -4.50 12.24
CA PHE A 124 7.87 -4.25 13.01
C PHE A 124 9.06 -3.98 12.10
N LEU A 125 9.18 -4.72 10.98
CA LEU A 125 10.21 -4.54 9.97
C LEU A 125 9.67 -3.70 8.81
N VAL A 126 10.46 -2.70 8.40
CA VAL A 126 10.08 -1.79 7.32
C VAL A 126 10.21 -2.48 5.97
N HIS A 127 9.11 -2.49 5.22
CA HIS A 127 9.10 -2.91 3.83
C HIS A 127 8.42 -1.82 3.01
N LEU A 128 9.12 -1.29 2.00
CA LEU A 128 8.53 -0.36 1.04
C LEU A 128 8.35 -1.10 -0.29
N CYS A 129 7.11 -1.11 -0.78
CA CYS A 129 6.80 -1.60 -2.11
C CYS A 129 7.31 -0.61 -3.17
N ASP A 130 8.16 -1.10 -4.08
CA ASP A 130 8.61 -0.38 -5.27
C ASP A 130 7.74 -0.69 -6.50
N TYR A 131 6.57 -1.31 -6.29
CA TYR A 131 5.65 -1.79 -7.32
C TYR A 131 6.32 -2.69 -8.37
N CYS A 132 7.45 -3.32 -8.03
CA CYS A 132 8.26 -4.11 -8.95
C CYS A 132 8.68 -3.35 -10.22
N LEU A 133 8.73 -2.02 -10.21
CA LEU A 133 8.88 -1.18 -11.43
C LEU A 133 10.06 -1.60 -12.34
N GLY A 134 11.21 -1.98 -11.78
CA GLY A 134 12.37 -2.46 -12.56
C GLY A 134 12.46 -3.98 -12.75
N ARG A 135 11.41 -4.74 -12.44
CA ARG A 135 11.42 -6.21 -12.54
C ARG A 135 10.13 -6.89 -13.02
N ARG A 136 9.11 -6.14 -13.43
CA ARG A 136 7.81 -6.72 -13.86
C ARG A 136 7.90 -7.69 -15.04
N GLU A 137 8.90 -7.51 -15.90
CA GLU A 137 9.12 -8.36 -17.08
C GLU A 137 9.86 -9.67 -16.76
N ARG A 138 10.36 -9.84 -15.52
CA ARG A 138 11.06 -11.06 -15.12
C ARG A 138 10.06 -12.19 -14.91
N ALA A 139 10.47 -13.41 -15.25
CA ALA A 139 9.66 -14.59 -15.03
C ALA A 139 9.30 -14.75 -13.54
N GLY A 140 8.01 -14.95 -13.24
CA GLY A 140 7.51 -15.10 -11.87
C GLY A 140 7.25 -13.79 -11.12
N GLU A 141 7.39 -12.64 -11.77
CA GLU A 141 7.06 -11.33 -11.21
C GLU A 141 5.74 -10.76 -11.78
N PRO A 142 5.01 -9.92 -11.02
CA PRO A 142 5.19 -9.64 -9.59
C PRO A 142 4.87 -10.84 -8.70
N ARG A 143 5.79 -11.19 -7.80
CA ARG A 143 5.65 -12.38 -6.93
C ARG A 143 4.36 -12.36 -6.08
N CYS A 144 3.93 -11.17 -5.65
CA CYS A 144 2.71 -11.00 -4.86
C CYS A 144 1.44 -11.38 -5.66
N ILE A 145 1.39 -11.09 -6.96
CA ILE A 145 0.29 -11.49 -7.83
C ILE A 145 0.28 -13.01 -7.96
N ALA A 146 1.43 -13.62 -8.23
CA ALA A 146 1.55 -15.07 -8.38
C ALA A 146 1.24 -15.85 -7.10
N SER A 147 1.58 -15.31 -5.92
CA SER A 147 1.32 -15.95 -4.63
C SER A 147 -0.12 -15.81 -4.11
N CYS A 148 -0.95 -14.92 -4.69
CA CYS A 148 -2.28 -14.67 -4.15
C CYS A 148 -3.24 -15.83 -4.50
N PRO A 149 -3.75 -16.62 -3.52
CA PRO A 149 -4.62 -17.75 -3.82
C PRO A 149 -6.02 -17.33 -4.29
N HIS A 150 -6.39 -16.06 -4.12
CA HIS A 150 -7.73 -15.56 -4.37
C HIS A 150 -7.80 -14.45 -5.43
N GLY A 151 -6.69 -14.15 -6.10
CA GLY A 151 -6.67 -13.18 -7.20
C GLY A 151 -6.96 -11.73 -6.79
N ALA A 152 -6.56 -11.33 -5.58
CA ALA A 152 -6.74 -9.97 -5.08
C ALA A 152 -5.88 -8.92 -5.81
N LEU A 153 -4.87 -9.36 -6.56
CA LEU A 153 -3.84 -8.51 -7.13
C LEU A 153 -3.74 -8.71 -8.64
N ALA A 154 -3.52 -7.63 -9.38
CA ALA A 154 -3.32 -7.66 -10.82
C ALA A 154 -2.43 -6.51 -11.28
N LEU A 155 -2.01 -6.55 -12.54
CA LEU A 155 -1.48 -5.38 -13.25
C LEU A 155 -2.57 -4.85 -14.19
N ARG A 156 -2.79 -3.53 -14.16
CA ARG A 156 -3.77 -2.85 -15.02
C ARG A 156 -3.08 -1.75 -15.83
N PRO A 157 -3.51 -1.47 -17.07
CA PRO A 157 -2.96 -0.35 -17.83
C PRO A 157 -3.07 0.97 -17.07
N ALA A 158 -2.05 1.82 -17.14
CA ALA A 158 -2.04 3.11 -16.45
C ALA A 158 -3.01 4.13 -17.09
N ASP A 159 -3.28 4.01 -18.39
CA ASP A 159 -4.19 4.86 -19.16
C ASP A 159 -5.62 4.28 -19.26
N GLY A 160 -5.87 3.10 -18.69
CA GLY A 160 -7.17 2.46 -18.72
C GLY A 160 -8.22 3.22 -17.91
N GLU A 161 -9.48 3.16 -18.37
CA GLU A 161 -10.62 3.64 -17.59
C GLU A 161 -10.71 2.88 -16.26
N LEU A 162 -10.93 3.61 -15.17
CA LEU A 162 -11.16 3.00 -13.87
C LEU A 162 -12.58 2.44 -13.84
N GLY A 163 -12.72 1.18 -13.44
CA GLY A 163 -14.02 0.55 -13.25
C GLY A 163 -14.81 1.17 -12.10
N GLU A 164 -16.05 0.71 -11.93
CA GLU A 164 -16.86 1.10 -10.76
C GLU A 164 -16.11 0.79 -9.46
N ARG A 165 -16.25 1.67 -8.45
CA ARG A 165 -15.68 1.48 -7.10
C ARG A 165 -14.16 1.22 -7.10
N THR A 166 -13.49 1.77 -8.10
CA THR A 166 -12.05 1.66 -8.30
C THR A 166 -11.42 3.05 -8.27
N TYR A 167 -10.36 3.20 -7.49
CA TYR A 167 -9.76 4.49 -7.16
C TYR A 167 -8.27 4.47 -7.45
N LEU A 168 -7.76 5.54 -8.07
CA LEU A 168 -6.34 5.77 -8.21
C LEU A 168 -5.78 6.34 -6.89
N VAL A 169 -4.74 5.69 -6.35
CA VAL A 169 -4.05 6.08 -5.12
C VAL A 169 -2.59 6.34 -5.46
N GLY A 170 -2.19 7.62 -5.47
CA GLY A 170 -0.89 8.03 -6.01
C GLY A 170 -0.77 7.66 -7.49
N ASP A 171 0.45 7.36 -7.93
CA ASP A 171 0.70 7.16 -9.37
C ASP A 171 0.64 5.68 -9.81
N ASN A 172 0.97 4.75 -8.91
CA ASN A 172 1.23 3.35 -9.25
C ASN A 172 0.23 2.34 -8.70
N LEU A 173 -0.78 2.79 -7.95
CA LEU A 173 -1.70 1.92 -7.24
C LEU A 173 -3.14 2.22 -7.62
N VAL A 174 -3.84 1.18 -8.07
CA VAL A 174 -5.28 1.18 -8.28
C VAL A 174 -5.90 0.31 -7.21
N VAL A 175 -6.92 0.81 -6.53
CA VAL A 175 -7.55 0.12 -5.41
C VAL A 175 -9.04 -0.03 -5.67
N HIS A 176 -9.53 -1.27 -5.63
CA HIS A 176 -10.96 -1.56 -5.62
C HIS A 176 -11.46 -1.77 -4.19
N SER A 177 -12.61 -1.19 -3.86
CA SER A 177 -13.30 -1.39 -2.59
C SER A 177 -14.76 -1.00 -2.70
N THR A 178 -15.66 -1.91 -2.36
CA THR A 178 -17.11 -1.62 -2.28
C THR A 178 -17.51 -0.98 -0.95
N ARG A 179 -16.66 -1.09 0.08
CA ARG A 179 -16.95 -0.62 1.43
C ARG A 179 -16.77 0.88 1.61
N TRP A 180 -16.23 1.59 0.62
CA TRP A 180 -15.99 3.02 0.72
C TRP A 180 -16.68 3.81 -0.39
N LEU A 181 -17.48 4.79 0.01
CA LEU A 181 -18.11 5.77 -0.86
C LEU A 181 -17.39 7.11 -0.65
N ARG A 182 -16.55 7.53 -1.60
CA ARG A 182 -15.89 8.86 -1.60
C ARG A 182 -16.87 10.01 -1.36
N GLU A 183 -18.12 9.86 -1.80
CA GLU A 183 -19.15 10.90 -1.74
C GLU A 183 -19.68 11.20 -0.32
N LYS A 184 -19.31 10.39 0.68
CA LYS A 184 -19.79 10.53 2.08
C LYS A 184 -18.67 10.80 3.10
N ALA A 185 -17.47 11.16 2.63
CA ALA A 185 -16.34 11.55 3.46
C ALA A 185 -16.25 13.08 3.57
#